data_AF-A0A2G8T186-F1
#
_entry.id   AF-A0A2G8T186-F1
#
_cell.length_a   1.000
_cell.length_b   1.000
_cell.length_c   1.000
_cell.angle_alpha   90.00
_cell.angle_beta   90.00
_cell.angle_gamma   90.00
#
_symmetry.space_group_name_H-M   'P 1'
#
loop_
_entity.id
_entity.type
_entity.pdbx_description
1 polymer ?
#
loop_
_entity_poly.entity_id
_entity_poly.type
_entity_poly.pdbx_seq_one_letter_code
_entity_poly.pdbx_strand_id
1 'polypeptide(L)'
;MITDTDIELSGPFKASDSSGRSHHVKAIRIFDEGYGIIDVYVDFAAPVEAGSYKDTTLVGNIIDRLRALGYVGPNFGHSDPGLQDSKLIVLEAPEQFSDFAKKKGWKNLAEEFDDE
;
A
#
# COMPACT_ATOMS: atom_id res chain seq x y z
N MET A 1 -17.47 8.47 -0.98
CA MET A 1 -18.17 7.35 -0.34
C MET A 1 -17.08 6.36 0.02
N ILE A 2 -16.92 6.04 1.29
CA ILE A 2 -16.03 4.95 1.72
C ILE A 2 -16.81 3.69 1.36
N THR A 3 -16.39 2.96 0.32
CA THR A 3 -16.94 1.64 0.06
C THR A 3 -16.52 0.72 1.21
N ASP A 4 -17.34 -0.25 1.61
CA ASP A 4 -17.04 -1.23 2.67
C ASP A 4 -15.69 -1.96 2.48
N THR A 5 -15.12 -1.84 1.28
CA THR A 5 -13.87 -2.44 0.82
C THR A 5 -12.62 -1.60 1.01
N ASP A 6 -12.73 -0.32 1.42
CA ASP A 6 -11.57 0.52 1.73
C ASP A 6 -11.05 0.25 3.14
N ILE A 7 -9.79 -0.17 3.24
CA ILE A 7 -9.18 -0.56 4.52
C ILE A 7 -7.96 0.31 4.76
N GLU A 8 -8.03 1.19 5.76
CA GLU A 8 -6.90 1.97 6.23
C GLU A 8 -5.98 1.15 7.15
N LEU A 9 -4.68 1.16 6.83
CA LEU A 9 -3.68 0.35 7.53
C LEU A 9 -2.85 1.14 8.56
N SER A 10 -2.51 2.42 8.29
CA SER A 10 -1.37 3.06 8.99
C SER A 10 -1.58 4.44 9.62
N GLY A 11 -2.70 5.13 9.36
CA GLY A 11 -2.86 6.55 9.71
C GLY A 11 -1.70 7.44 9.20
N PRO A 12 -1.62 8.71 9.63
CA PRO A 12 -0.62 9.63 9.13
C PRO A 12 0.78 9.38 9.70
N PHE A 13 1.82 9.52 8.86
CA PHE A 13 3.23 9.44 9.25
C PHE A 13 4.13 10.20 8.28
N LYS A 14 5.44 10.26 8.57
CA LYS A 14 6.44 10.83 7.68
C LYS A 14 7.35 9.75 7.12
N ALA A 15 7.67 9.85 5.84
CA ALA A 15 8.63 9.00 5.16
C ALA A 15 9.62 9.86 4.40
N SER A 16 10.90 9.48 4.39
CA SER A 16 11.93 10.20 3.64
C SER A 16 12.32 9.43 2.39
N ASP A 17 12.61 10.16 1.31
CA ASP A 17 13.19 9.58 0.09
C ASP A 17 14.72 9.59 0.12
N SER A 18 15.34 9.05 -0.93
CA SER A 18 16.80 8.97 -1.05
C SER A 18 17.51 10.32 -1.18
N SER A 19 16.78 11.39 -1.53
CA SER A 19 17.29 12.77 -1.57
C SER A 19 17.29 13.45 -0.19
N GLY A 20 16.71 12.79 0.82
CA GLY A 20 16.54 13.34 2.16
C GLY A 20 15.30 14.23 2.32
N ARG A 21 14.44 14.32 1.29
CA ARG A 21 13.18 15.05 1.37
C ARG A 21 12.15 14.24 2.15
N SER A 22 11.48 14.90 3.08
CA SER A 22 10.43 14.29 3.91
C SER A 22 9.05 14.50 3.30
N HIS A 23 8.33 13.40 3.13
CA HIS A 23 6.97 13.33 2.62
C HIS A 23 6.00 13.06 3.76
N HIS A 24 4.88 13.79 3.76
CA HIS A 24 3.80 13.57 4.71
C HIS A 24 2.81 12.58 4.08
N VAL A 25 2.77 11.37 4.62
CA VAL A 25 1.81 10.33 4.24
C VAL A 25 0.57 10.50 5.10
N LYS A 26 -0.61 10.49 4.48
CA LYS A 26 -1.90 10.56 5.15
C LYS A 26 -2.33 9.19 5.67
N ALA A 27 -2.17 8.18 4.84
CA ALA A 27 -2.56 6.81 5.11
C ALA A 27 -1.89 5.85 4.13
N ILE A 28 -1.78 4.59 4.54
CA ILE A 28 -1.62 3.45 3.65
C ILE A 28 -2.98 2.74 3.62
N ARG A 29 -3.49 2.43 2.44
CA ARG A 29 -4.78 1.77 2.23
C ARG A 29 -4.65 0.59 1.29
N ILE A 30 -5.60 -0.32 1.41
CA ILE A 30 -5.84 -1.40 0.45
C ILE A 30 -7.33 -1.43 0.13
N PHE A 31 -7.65 -2.03 -1.01
CA PHE A 31 -9.02 -2.30 -1.40
C PHE A 31 -9.24 -3.79 -1.56
N ASP A 32 -10.44 -4.23 -1.22
CA ASP A 32 -10.91 -5.54 -1.62
C ASP A 32 -11.47 -5.47 -3.05
N GLU A 33 -10.61 -5.70 -4.05
CA GLU A 33 -10.97 -5.62 -5.47
C GLU A 33 -11.50 -6.95 -6.03
N GLY A 34 -11.47 -8.03 -5.24
CA GLY A 34 -12.02 -9.33 -5.62
C GLY A 34 -11.24 -10.13 -6.67
N TYR A 35 -10.02 -9.69 -7.02
CA TYR A 35 -9.13 -10.40 -7.96
C TYR A 35 -8.01 -11.22 -7.27
N GLY A 36 -7.99 -11.28 -5.94
CA GLY A 36 -7.03 -12.07 -5.17
C GLY A 36 -5.62 -11.48 -5.04
N ILE A 37 -5.35 -10.35 -5.71
CA ILE A 37 -4.11 -9.57 -5.60
C ILE A 37 -4.40 -8.29 -4.81
N ILE A 38 -3.41 -7.83 -4.03
CA ILE A 38 -3.53 -6.62 -3.20
C ILE A 38 -2.58 -5.55 -3.72
N ASP A 39 -3.14 -4.50 -4.29
CA ASP A 39 -2.42 -3.24 -4.49
C ASP A 39 -2.44 -2.41 -3.20
N VAL A 40 -1.29 -1.84 -2.85
CA VAL A 40 -1.13 -0.98 -1.67
C VAL A 40 -1.01 0.47 -2.06
N TYR A 41 -2.00 1.25 -1.64
CA TYR A 41 -2.17 2.65 -1.97
C TYR A 41 -1.58 3.51 -0.85
N VAL A 42 -0.71 4.45 -1.20
CA VAL A 42 -0.07 5.35 -0.22
C VAL A 42 -0.39 6.79 -0.57
N ASP A 43 -1.26 7.40 0.25
CA ASP A 43 -1.75 8.76 0.01
C ASP A 43 -0.83 9.80 0.62
N PHE A 44 -0.43 10.80 -0.16
CA PHE A 44 0.41 11.91 0.30
C PHE A 44 -0.39 13.19 0.54
N ALA A 45 0.09 14.00 1.48
CA ALA A 45 -0.48 15.32 1.77
C ALA A 45 -0.20 16.35 0.67
N ALA A 46 0.95 16.22 0.00
CA ALA A 46 1.43 17.11 -1.04
C ALA A 46 1.87 16.29 -2.27
N PRO A 47 1.97 16.91 -3.46
CA PRO A 47 2.44 16.22 -4.64
C PRO A 47 3.84 15.62 -4.47
N VAL A 48 4.02 14.40 -4.96
CA VAL A 48 5.28 13.67 -5.03
C VAL A 48 5.82 13.65 -6.47
N GLU A 49 7.11 13.38 -6.62
CA GLU A 49 7.73 13.34 -7.95
C GLU A 49 7.25 12.12 -8.73
N ALA A 50 7.13 12.26 -10.06
CA ALA A 50 6.87 11.14 -10.94
C ALA A 50 7.98 10.10 -10.77
N GLY A 51 7.62 8.85 -10.46
CA GLY A 51 8.58 7.80 -10.18
C GLY A 51 8.94 7.61 -8.71
N SER A 52 8.33 8.34 -7.77
CA SER A 52 8.60 8.18 -6.32
C SER A 52 8.38 6.74 -5.82
N TYR A 53 7.50 5.96 -6.48
CA TYR A 53 7.28 4.53 -6.22
C TYR A 53 8.51 3.64 -6.53
N LYS A 54 9.52 4.18 -7.22
CA LYS A 54 10.81 3.52 -7.49
C LYS A 54 11.90 3.89 -6.48
N ASP A 55 11.67 4.89 -5.64
CA ASP A 55 12.63 5.28 -4.62
C ASP A 55 12.63 4.24 -3.50
N THR A 56 13.68 3.42 -3.45
CA THR A 56 13.80 2.32 -2.50
C THR A 56 13.89 2.78 -1.04
N THR A 57 14.34 4.02 -0.80
CA THR A 57 14.39 4.59 0.55
C THR A 57 13.00 4.99 1.01
N LEU A 58 12.21 5.64 0.14
CA LEU A 58 10.82 5.98 0.41
C LEU A 58 9.98 4.72 0.62
N VAL A 59 10.07 3.77 -0.30
CA VAL A 59 9.35 2.49 -0.23
C VAL A 59 9.78 1.71 1.02
N GLY A 60 11.07 1.69 1.35
CA GLY A 60 11.58 1.09 2.59
C GLY A 60 10.93 1.68 3.85
N ASN A 61 10.86 3.00 3.96
CA ASN A 61 10.21 3.68 5.09
C ASN A 61 8.71 3.36 5.19
N ILE A 62 8.02 3.23 4.06
CA ILE A 62 6.60 2.82 4.00
C ILE A 62 6.43 1.38 4.50
N ILE A 63 7.30 0.47 4.07
CA ILE A 63 7.27 -0.94 4.51
C ILE A 63 7.61 -1.04 6.00
N ASP A 64 8.57 -0.27 6.49
CA ASP A 64 8.91 -0.24 7.92
C ASP A 64 7.74 0.28 8.77
N ARG A 65 6.93 1.20 8.24
CA ARG A 65 5.67 1.59 8.87
C ARG A 65 4.70 0.41 8.94
N LEU A 66 4.54 -0.37 7.88
CA LEU A 66 3.70 -1.58 7.89
C LEU A 66 4.24 -2.64 8.86
N ARG A 67 5.56 -2.82 8.94
CA ARG A 67 6.20 -3.74 9.89
C ARG A 67 5.94 -3.34 11.34
N ALA A 68 6.01 -2.05 11.64
CA ALA A 68 5.63 -1.53 12.96
C ALA A 68 4.16 -1.80 13.31
N LEU A 69 3.30 -2.01 12.31
CA LEU A 69 1.87 -2.33 12.47
C LEU A 69 1.59 -3.84 12.51
N GLY A 70 2.61 -4.67 12.35
CA GLY A 70 2.54 -6.13 12.45
C GLY A 70 2.75 -6.88 11.13
N TYR A 71 3.12 -6.21 10.03
CA TYR A 71 3.47 -6.90 8.79
C TYR A 71 4.82 -7.63 8.95
N VAL A 72 4.85 -8.90 8.56
CA VAL A 72 6.07 -9.71 8.50
C VAL A 72 6.14 -10.35 7.13
N GLY A 73 7.10 -9.94 6.32
CA GLY A 73 7.24 -10.42 4.95
C GLY A 73 8.27 -9.65 4.13
N PRO A 74 8.41 -10.01 2.83
CA PRO A 74 9.35 -9.38 1.92
C PRO A 74 8.99 -7.91 1.62
N ASN A 75 9.89 -7.21 0.95
CA ASN A 75 9.60 -5.86 0.47
C ASN A 75 8.63 -5.89 -0.71
N PHE A 76 7.94 -4.77 -0.93
CA PHE A 76 6.97 -4.62 -2.01
C PHE A 76 7.65 -4.35 -3.35
N GLY A 77 6.94 -4.70 -4.42
CA GLY A 77 7.32 -4.42 -5.79
C GLY A 77 6.82 -3.05 -6.26
N HIS A 78 7.06 -2.78 -7.54
CA HIS A 78 6.54 -1.58 -8.21
C HIS A 78 5.23 -1.94 -8.92
N SER A 79 4.14 -1.22 -8.65
CA SER A 79 2.91 -1.37 -9.44
C SER A 79 3.02 -0.69 -10.81
N ASP A 80 1.99 -0.90 -11.64
CA ASP A 80 1.89 -0.32 -12.97
C ASP A 80 2.01 1.22 -12.96
N PRO A 81 2.77 1.83 -13.89
CA PRO A 81 2.87 3.28 -13.99
C PRO A 81 1.53 4.00 -14.17
N GLY A 82 0.53 3.35 -14.78
CA GLY A 82 -0.81 3.89 -15.02
C GLY A 82 -1.65 4.05 -13.76
N LEU A 83 -1.26 3.43 -12.64
CA LEU A 83 -1.94 3.55 -11.34
C LEU A 83 -1.38 4.69 -10.47
N GLN A 84 -0.25 5.27 -10.88
CA GLN A 84 0.43 6.30 -10.10
C GLN A 84 -0.23 7.67 -10.34
N ASP A 85 -0.33 8.49 -9.29
CA ASP A 85 -0.83 9.86 -9.39
C ASP A 85 0.12 10.84 -8.67
N SER A 86 -0.08 12.13 -8.93
CA SER A 86 0.63 13.23 -8.27
C SER A 86 0.64 13.14 -6.73
N LYS A 87 -0.38 12.58 -6.07
CA LYS A 87 -0.46 12.47 -4.60
C LYS A 87 -0.68 11.04 -4.10
N LEU A 88 -0.47 10.05 -4.95
CA LEU A 88 -0.70 8.65 -4.66
C LEU A 88 0.40 7.84 -5.34
N ILE A 89 1.02 6.95 -4.58
CA ILE A 89 1.74 5.84 -5.19
C ILE A 89 1.02 4.54 -4.90
N VAL A 90 1.12 3.61 -5.84
CA VAL A 90 0.62 2.25 -5.70
C VAL A 90 1.79 1.29 -5.76
N LEU A 91 1.80 0.34 -4.82
CA LEU A 91 2.84 -0.67 -4.65
C LEU A 91 2.24 -2.07 -4.74
N GLU A 92 2.98 -2.97 -5.39
CA GLU A 92 2.56 -4.35 -5.57
C GLU A 92 2.92 -5.14 -4.31
N ALA A 93 1.91 -5.65 -3.60
CA ALA A 93 2.14 -6.45 -2.41
C ALA A 93 2.59 -7.87 -2.80
N PRO A 94 3.57 -8.45 -2.09
CA PRO A 94 3.87 -9.87 -2.22
C PRO A 94 2.73 -10.72 -1.65
N GLU A 95 2.59 -11.96 -2.09
CA GLU A 95 1.52 -12.88 -1.64
C GLU A 95 1.41 -13.00 -0.11
N GLN A 96 2.55 -12.98 0.62
CA GLN A 96 2.56 -13.07 2.09
C GLN A 96 1.94 -11.86 2.79
N PHE A 97 1.72 -10.76 2.07
CA PHE A 97 1.01 -9.61 2.62
C PHE A 97 -0.47 -9.90 2.89
N SER A 98 -1.05 -10.88 2.20
CA SER A 98 -2.44 -11.32 2.42
C SER A 98 -2.71 -11.70 3.88
N ASP A 99 -1.79 -12.38 4.56
CA ASP A 99 -1.93 -12.74 5.98
C ASP A 99 -2.06 -11.52 6.90
N PHE A 100 -1.35 -10.44 6.57
CA PHE A 100 -1.46 -9.17 7.29
C PHE A 100 -2.76 -8.45 6.94
N ALA A 101 -3.11 -8.39 5.65
CA ALA A 101 -4.33 -7.76 5.17
C ALA A 101 -5.59 -8.43 5.76
N LYS A 102 -5.65 -9.76 5.81
CA LYS A 102 -6.76 -10.53 6.41
C LYS A 102 -6.96 -10.15 7.89
N LYS A 103 -5.87 -9.98 8.66
CA LYS A 103 -5.93 -9.50 10.05
C LYS A 103 -6.44 -8.07 10.19
N LYS A 104 -6.41 -7.28 9.12
CA LYS A 104 -6.91 -5.90 9.06
C LYS A 104 -8.31 -5.80 8.47
N GLY A 105 -8.93 -6.92 8.09
CA GLY A 105 -10.30 -6.99 7.61
C GLY A 105 -10.46 -7.22 6.11
N TRP A 106 -9.38 -7.51 5.38
CA TRP A 106 -9.47 -7.90 3.97
C TRP A 106 -10.09 -9.29 3.84
N LYS A 107 -11.11 -9.45 2.99
CA LYS A 107 -11.94 -10.67 2.93
C LYS A 107 -11.52 -11.62 1.81
N ASN A 108 -10.72 -11.16 0.85
CA ASN A 108 -10.35 -11.91 -0.35
C ASN A 108 -11.57 -12.47 -1.07
N LEU A 109 -12.38 -11.57 -1.63
CA LEU A 109 -13.65 -11.96 -2.26
C LEU A 109 -13.46 -12.95 -3.43
N ALA A 110 -12.25 -13.05 -4.01
CA ALA A 110 -11.95 -14.02 -5.06
C ALA A 110 -12.10 -15.48 -4.57
N GLU A 111 -11.75 -15.76 -3.31
CA GLU A 111 -11.91 -17.08 -2.70
C GLU A 111 -13.39 -17.46 -2.53
N GLU A 112 -14.31 -16.48 -2.47
CA GLU A 112 -15.76 -16.74 -2.36
C GLU A 112 -16.40 -17.14 -3.71
N PHE A 113 -15.71 -16.97 -4.84
CA PHE A 113 -16.21 -17.31 -6.18
C PHE A 113 -15.58 -18.58 -6.78
N ASP A 114 -14.64 -19.24 -6.10
CA ASP A 114 -13.99 -20.47 -6.57
C ASP A 114 -14.75 -21.76 -6.16
N ASP A 115 -15.83 -21.63 -5.37
CA ASP A 115 -16.77 -22.71 -5.03
C ASP A 115 -17.89 -22.83 -6.09
N GLU A 116 -17.57 -23.31 -7.31
CA GLU A 116 -18.56 -23.95 -8.21
C GLU A 116 -17.97 -25.06 -9.10
#